data_AF-A0A9E0I263-F1
#
_entry.id   AF-A0A9E0I263-F1
#
_cell.length_a   1.000
_cell.length_b   1.000
_cell.length_c   1.000
_cell.angle_alpha   90.00
_cell.angle_beta   90.00
_cell.angle_gamma   90.00
#
_symmetry.space_group_name_H-M   'P 1'
#
loop_
_entity.id
_entity.type
_entity.pdbx_description
1 polymer ?
#
loop_
_entity_poly.entity_id
_entity_poly.type
_entity_poly.pdbx_seq_one_letter_code
_entity_poly.pdbx_strand_id
1 'polypeptide(L)'
;AVIVTTPQDIALLDARKGLQMFEKVSVPVLGVVENMAVFCCPNCGHEEHIFGQDGGVRMAQECKVPLLGSMPLDLKIRLQADSGTPTLVAEPDGKVATLYKDMACKLAAGVSRLPKDYSNKMPGVSVQSQP
;
A
#
# COMPACT_ATOMS: atom_id res chain seq x y z
N ALA A 1 -2.20 8.99 -0.52
CA ALA A 1 -2.72 7.77 -1.16
C ALA A 1 -1.67 6.68 -1.18
N VAL A 2 -2.08 5.41 -1.24
CA VAL A 2 -1.22 4.25 -1.52
C VAL A 2 -1.83 3.53 -2.71
N ILE A 3 -1.01 3.17 -3.69
CA ILE A 3 -1.46 2.41 -4.85
C ILE A 3 -1.20 0.93 -4.61
N VAL A 4 -2.21 0.09 -4.77
CA VAL A 4 -2.05 -1.37 -4.75
C VAL A 4 -2.24 -1.88 -6.17
N THR A 5 -1.31 -2.69 -6.64
CA THR A 5 -1.38 -3.32 -7.96
C THR A 5 -0.92 -4.77 -7.89
N THR A 6 -0.94 -5.48 -9.00
CA THR A 6 -0.40 -6.83 -9.16
C THR A 6 0.53 -6.81 -10.39
N PRO A 7 1.47 -7.77 -10.55
CA PRO A 7 2.54 -7.63 -11.54
C PRO A 7 2.12 -7.68 -13.01
N GLN A 8 0.85 -8.01 -13.32
CA GLN A 8 0.33 -8.15 -14.68
C GLN A 8 0.18 -6.79 -15.36
N ASP A 9 0.47 -6.73 -16.65
CA ASP A 9 0.45 -5.48 -17.44
C ASP A 9 -0.89 -4.72 -17.35
N ILE A 10 -2.03 -5.41 -17.33
CA ILE A 10 -3.35 -4.79 -17.24
C ILE A 10 -3.51 -4.05 -15.90
N ALA A 11 -3.15 -4.70 -14.79
CA ALA A 11 -3.22 -4.09 -13.46
C ALA A 11 -2.26 -2.89 -13.32
N LEU A 12 -1.08 -2.97 -13.95
CA LEU A 12 -0.11 -1.87 -13.97
C LEU A 12 -0.61 -0.67 -14.79
N LEU A 13 -1.29 -0.90 -15.91
CA LEU A 13 -1.89 0.17 -16.73
C LEU A 13 -2.91 0.97 -15.93
N ASP A 14 -3.79 0.30 -15.18
CA ASP A 14 -4.81 0.98 -14.39
C ASP A 14 -4.22 1.65 -13.13
N ALA A 15 -3.24 1.02 -12.49
CA ALA A 15 -2.50 1.62 -11.39
C ALA A 15 -1.77 2.92 -11.80
N ARG A 16 -1.18 2.97 -13.00
CA ARG A 16 -0.57 4.18 -13.56
C ARG A 16 -1.58 5.30 -13.79
N LYS A 17 -2.76 4.98 -14.34
CA LYS A 17 -3.85 5.97 -14.49
C LYS A 17 -4.32 6.50 -13.14
N GLY A 18 -4.47 5.63 -12.14
CA GLY A 18 -4.83 6.00 -10.77
C GLY A 18 -3.80 6.93 -10.13
N LEU A 19 -2.51 6.65 -10.31
CA LEU A 19 -1.43 7.52 -9.84
C LEU A 19 -1.51 8.91 -10.49
N GLN A 20 -1.65 8.98 -11.81
CA GLN A 20 -1.80 10.26 -12.54
C GLN A 20 -3.06 11.03 -12.11
N MET A 21 -4.14 10.33 -11.76
CA MET A 21 -5.34 10.97 -11.22
C MET A 21 -5.04 11.65 -9.89
N PHE A 22 -4.35 10.98 -8.96
CA PHE A 22 -3.97 11.56 -7.66
C PHE A 22 -3.06 12.78 -7.81
N GLU A 23 -2.12 12.75 -8.77
CA GLU A 23 -1.30 13.92 -9.10
C GLU A 23 -2.15 15.11 -9.56
N LYS A 24 -3.14 14.88 -10.44
CA LYS A 24 -4.03 15.94 -10.93
C LYS A 24 -4.88 16.58 -9.83
N VAL A 25 -5.28 15.81 -8.82
CA VAL A 25 -6.05 16.32 -7.67
C VAL A 25 -5.16 16.70 -6.48
N SER A 26 -3.84 16.81 -6.68
CA SER A 26 -2.87 17.22 -5.65
C SER A 26 -2.89 16.34 -4.39
N VAL A 27 -3.21 15.06 -4.53
CA VAL A 27 -3.16 14.10 -3.43
C VAL A 27 -1.80 13.37 -3.48
N PRO A 28 -0.97 13.44 -2.43
CA PRO A 28 0.35 12.83 -2.45
C PRO A 28 0.25 11.30 -2.48
N VAL A 29 0.95 10.65 -3.42
CA VAL A 29 1.09 9.20 -3.47
C VAL A 29 2.32 8.81 -2.64
N LEU A 30 2.08 8.09 -1.55
CA LEU A 30 3.11 7.71 -0.57
C LEU A 30 3.87 6.46 -0.95
N GLY A 31 3.40 5.72 -1.96
CA GLY A 31 4.08 4.56 -2.51
C GLY A 31 3.15 3.56 -3.17
N VAL A 32 3.77 2.51 -3.68
CA VAL A 32 3.12 1.37 -4.35
C VAL A 32 3.30 0.11 -3.49
N VAL A 33 2.26 -0.69 -3.38
CA VAL A 33 2.30 -2.07 -2.88
C VAL A 33 2.04 -2.99 -4.05
N GLU A 34 2.93 -3.95 -4.27
CA GLU A 34 2.73 -5.01 -5.24
C GLU A 34 2.10 -6.23 -4.54
N ASN A 35 0.86 -6.55 -4.86
CA ASN A 35 0.16 -7.70 -4.30
C ASN A 35 0.34 -8.93 -5.20
N MET A 36 0.14 -10.13 -4.65
CA MET A 36 0.21 -11.40 -5.37
C MET A 36 1.50 -11.58 -6.20
N ALA A 37 2.63 -11.14 -5.65
CA ALA A 37 3.91 -11.09 -6.34
C ALA A 37 4.54 -12.47 -6.56
N VAL A 38 4.29 -13.41 -5.65
CA VAL A 38 4.80 -14.79 -5.72
C VAL A 38 3.78 -15.75 -5.13
N PHE A 39 3.63 -16.91 -5.73
CA PHE A 39 2.89 -18.04 -5.17
C PHE A 39 3.87 -19.13 -4.74
N CYS A 40 3.76 -19.58 -3.49
CA CYS A 40 4.52 -20.73 -3.00
C CYS A 40 3.59 -21.94 -2.95
N CYS A 41 3.89 -22.96 -3.75
CA CYS A 41 3.09 -24.18 -3.79
C CYS A 41 3.14 -24.90 -2.43
N PRO A 42 2.01 -25.11 -1.74
CA PRO A 42 1.99 -25.73 -0.42
C PRO A 42 2.41 -27.21 -0.45
N ASN A 43 2.36 -27.86 -1.61
CA ASN A 43 2.66 -29.29 -1.75
C ASN A 43 4.15 -29.58 -2.02
N CYS A 44 4.87 -28.68 -2.69
CA CYS A 44 6.27 -28.91 -3.07
C CYS A 44 7.23 -27.76 -2.74
N GLY A 45 6.74 -26.62 -2.26
CA GLY A 45 7.54 -25.45 -1.93
C GLY A 45 8.06 -24.66 -3.14
N HIS A 46 7.67 -25.02 -4.37
CA HIS A 46 8.03 -24.28 -5.57
C HIS A 46 7.47 -22.85 -5.52
N GLU A 47 8.31 -21.87 -5.80
CA GLU A 47 7.91 -20.47 -5.93
C GLU A 47 7.71 -20.11 -7.40
N GLU A 48 6.57 -19.51 -7.71
CA GLU A 48 6.19 -19.16 -9.07
C GLU A 48 5.57 -17.77 -9.14
N HIS A 49 5.99 -17.01 -10.16
CA HIS A 49 5.47 -15.67 -10.47
C HIS A 49 4.30 -15.76 -11.45
N ILE A 50 3.20 -16.42 -11.05
CA ILE A 50 2.05 -16.72 -11.93
C ILE A 50 1.35 -15.47 -12.52
N PHE A 51 1.64 -14.31 -11.96
CA PHE A 51 1.07 -13.03 -12.34
C PHE A 51 2.10 -12.06 -12.93
N GLY A 52 3.28 -12.57 -13.29
CA GLY A 52 4.42 -11.76 -13.70
C GLY A 52 5.32 -11.40 -12.52
N GLN A 53 6.46 -10.81 -12.84
CA GLN A 53 7.53 -10.52 -11.89
C GLN A 53 7.91 -9.03 -11.96
N ASP A 54 8.13 -8.43 -10.80
CA ASP A 54 8.66 -7.07 -10.63
C ASP A 54 7.88 -5.97 -11.39
N GLY A 55 6.59 -6.17 -11.62
CA GLY A 55 5.73 -5.22 -12.35
C GLY A 55 5.52 -3.92 -11.56
N GLY A 56 5.15 -4.05 -10.28
CA GLY A 56 4.99 -2.95 -9.35
C GLY A 56 6.33 -2.29 -9.01
N VAL A 57 7.43 -3.05 -8.98
CA VAL A 57 8.80 -2.51 -8.81
C VAL A 57 9.14 -1.56 -9.95
N ARG A 58 8.96 -2.01 -11.21
CA ARG A 58 9.20 -1.19 -12.40
C ARG A 58 8.30 0.04 -12.43
N MET A 59 7.01 -0.12 -12.16
CA MET A 59 6.06 1.00 -12.09
C MET A 59 6.49 2.04 -11.04
N ALA A 60 6.89 1.60 -9.85
CA ALA A 60 7.32 2.50 -8.78
C ALA A 60 8.53 3.34 -9.22
N GLN A 61 9.50 2.72 -9.89
CA GLN A 61 10.67 3.41 -10.46
C GLN A 61 10.29 4.41 -11.55
N GLU A 62 9.47 4.00 -12.52
CA GLU A 62 8.98 4.84 -13.62
C GLU A 62 8.23 6.08 -13.12
N CYS A 63 7.34 5.88 -12.15
CA CYS A 63 6.53 6.93 -11.54
C CYS A 63 7.24 7.70 -10.42
N LYS A 64 8.51 7.37 -10.11
CA LYS A 64 9.32 8.02 -9.06
C LYS A 64 8.64 8.04 -7.70
N VAL A 65 7.94 6.96 -7.36
CA VAL A 65 7.31 6.74 -6.05
C VAL A 65 7.96 5.53 -5.38
N PRO A 66 8.00 5.47 -4.04
CA PRO A 66 8.64 4.34 -3.37
C PRO A 66 7.80 3.07 -3.49
N LEU A 67 8.46 1.93 -3.62
CA LEU A 67 7.83 0.63 -3.36
C LEU A 67 7.80 0.41 -1.84
N LEU A 68 6.60 0.22 -1.29
CA LEU A 68 6.42 -0.07 0.14
C LEU A 68 6.72 -1.54 0.42
N GLY A 69 6.30 -2.44 -0.46
CA GLY A 69 6.62 -3.86 -0.37
C GLY A 69 5.85 -4.69 -1.38
N SER A 70 6.16 -5.99 -1.38
CA SER A 70 5.51 -7.00 -2.22
C SER A 70 4.90 -8.09 -1.34
N MET A 71 3.65 -8.45 -1.60
CA MET A 71 2.91 -9.47 -0.85
C MET A 71 2.75 -10.76 -1.66
N PRO A 72 2.92 -11.95 -1.04
CA PRO A 72 2.68 -13.21 -1.72
C PRO A 72 1.18 -13.46 -1.94
N LEU A 73 0.87 -14.34 -2.89
CA LEU A 73 -0.43 -14.97 -2.99
C LEU A 73 -0.50 -16.11 -1.96
N ASP A 74 -0.96 -15.78 -0.75
CA ASP A 74 -1.06 -16.73 0.36
C ASP A 74 -2.52 -17.01 0.72
N LEU A 75 -2.92 -18.29 0.66
CA LEU A 75 -4.26 -18.75 0.99
C LEU A 75 -4.68 -18.37 2.43
N LYS A 76 -3.72 -18.33 3.35
CA LYS A 76 -3.98 -18.00 4.76
C LYS A 76 -4.53 -16.59 4.90
N ILE A 77 -4.06 -15.62 4.10
CA ILE A 77 -4.55 -14.23 4.12
C ILE A 77 -6.06 -14.22 3.90
N ARG A 78 -6.53 -14.91 2.86
CA ARG A 78 -7.96 -15.02 2.54
C ARG A 78 -8.72 -15.69 3.68
N LEU A 79 -8.30 -16.88 4.10
CA LEU A 79 -9.02 -17.67 5.12
C LEU A 79 -9.13 -16.93 6.47
N GLN A 80 -8.06 -16.24 6.87
CA GLN A 80 -8.00 -15.46 8.11
C GLN A 80 -8.83 -14.19 8.04
N ALA A 81 -8.80 -13.48 6.91
CA ALA A 81 -9.66 -12.32 6.70
C ALA A 81 -11.15 -12.71 6.67
N ASP A 82 -11.50 -13.77 5.93
CA ASP A 82 -12.89 -14.27 5.82
C ASP A 82 -13.45 -14.76 7.17
N SER A 83 -12.59 -15.30 8.04
CA SER A 83 -12.99 -15.74 9.39
C SER A 83 -13.11 -14.60 10.41
N GLY A 84 -12.80 -13.36 10.02
CA GLY A 84 -12.81 -12.20 10.91
C GLY A 84 -11.60 -12.12 11.85
N THR A 85 -10.57 -12.95 11.64
CA THR A 85 -9.31 -12.92 12.41
C THR A 85 -8.14 -12.66 11.46
N PRO A 86 -7.86 -11.39 11.10
CA PRO A 86 -6.85 -11.05 10.09
C PRO A 86 -5.46 -11.61 10.42
N THR A 87 -4.60 -11.77 9.40
CA THR A 87 -3.28 -12.40 9.53
C THR A 87 -2.40 -11.80 10.63
N LEU A 88 -2.48 -10.49 10.87
CA LEU A 88 -1.76 -9.81 11.94
C LEU A 88 -2.16 -10.26 13.35
N VAL A 89 -3.38 -10.79 13.51
CA VAL A 89 -3.93 -11.32 14.76
C VAL A 89 -3.76 -12.84 14.83
N ALA A 90 -4.06 -13.54 13.74
CA ALA A 90 -3.99 -15.00 13.68
C ALA A 90 -2.56 -15.54 13.73
N GLU A 91 -1.61 -14.88 13.07
CA GLU A 91 -0.20 -15.27 12.98
C GLU A 91 0.71 -14.03 13.17
N PRO A 92 0.76 -13.43 14.37
CA PRO A 92 1.43 -12.14 14.59
C PRO A 92 2.94 -12.16 14.30
N ASP A 93 3.58 -13.31 14.43
CA ASP A 93 5.01 -13.54 14.18
C ASP A 93 5.26 -14.25 12.83
N GLY A 94 4.21 -14.46 12.04
CA GLY A 94 4.29 -15.08 10.72
C GLY A 94 4.95 -14.16 9.69
N LYS A 95 5.57 -14.76 8.66
CA LYS A 95 6.25 -14.02 7.57
C LYS A 95 5.36 -12.93 6.95
N VAL A 96 4.10 -13.26 6.68
CA VAL A 96 3.11 -12.36 6.08
C VAL A 96 2.80 -11.18 7.02
N ALA A 97 2.67 -11.43 8.33
CA ALA A 97 2.46 -10.37 9.32
C ALA A 97 3.66 -9.42 9.39
N THR A 98 4.88 -9.94 9.31
CA THR A 98 6.10 -9.12 9.23
C THR A 98 6.10 -8.24 7.98
N LEU A 99 5.74 -8.78 6.80
CA LEU A 99 5.65 -7.98 5.58
C LEU A 99 4.64 -6.83 5.70
N TYR A 100 3.47 -7.08 6.30
CA TYR A 100 2.50 -6.02 6.59
C TYR A 100 3.08 -4.96 7.54
N LYS A 101 3.76 -5.37 8.62
CA LYS A 101 4.39 -4.46 9.58
C LYS A 101 5.47 -3.61 8.90
N ASP A 102 6.31 -4.20 8.06
CA ASP A 102 7.37 -3.48 7.34
C ASP A 102 6.80 -2.43 6.38
N MET A 103 5.77 -2.80 5.61
CA MET A 103 5.06 -1.85 4.73
C MET A 103 4.41 -0.73 5.54
N ALA A 104 3.78 -1.06 6.67
CA ALA A 104 3.16 -0.07 7.55
C ALA A 104 4.20 0.89 8.15
N CYS A 105 5.37 0.40 8.56
CA CYS A 105 6.47 1.24 9.04
C CYS A 105 6.98 2.20 7.96
N LYS A 106 7.20 1.72 6.73
CA LYS A 106 7.61 2.59 5.61
C LYS A 106 6.54 3.63 5.29
N LEU A 107 5.27 3.22 5.27
CA LEU A 107 4.14 4.13 5.06
C LEU A 107 4.05 5.19 6.17
N ALA A 108 4.17 4.79 7.43
CA ALA A 108 4.15 5.70 8.58
C ALA A 108 5.29 6.73 8.49
N ALA A 109 6.49 6.31 8.10
CA ALA A 109 7.60 7.22 7.82
C ALA A 109 7.25 8.21 6.69
N GLY A 110 6.59 7.75 5.62
CA GLY A 110 6.08 8.63 4.55
C GLY A 110 5.05 9.64 5.04
N VAL A 111 4.05 9.19 5.82
CA VAL A 111 3.02 10.04 6.41
C VAL A 111 3.63 11.09 7.34
N SER A 112 4.62 10.73 8.14
CA SER A 112 5.28 11.66 9.08
C SER A 112 5.96 12.86 8.41
N ARG A 113 6.27 12.75 7.11
CA ARG A 113 6.88 13.81 6.30
C ARG A 113 5.85 14.69 5.60
N LEU A 114 4.58 14.32 5.60
CA LEU A 114 3.53 15.15 5.04
C LEU A 114 3.33 16.41 5.89
N PRO A 115 2.98 17.55 5.26
CA PRO A 115 2.61 18.74 6.01
C PRO A 115 1.43 18.42 6.93
N LYS A 116 1.43 19.03 8.12
CA LYS A 116 0.30 18.91 9.05
C LYS A 116 -0.95 19.42 8.36
N ASP A 117 -1.96 18.57 8.29
CA ASP A 117 -3.28 18.96 7.81
C ASP A 117 -3.95 19.86 8.87
N TYR A 118 -4.12 21.14 8.53
CA TYR A 118 -4.78 22.13 9.36
C TYR A 118 -6.25 22.35 8.98
N SER A 119 -6.79 21.57 8.03
CA SER A 119 -8.17 21.74 7.54
C SER A 119 -9.23 21.57 8.64
N ASN A 120 -8.87 20.88 9.74
CA ASN A 120 -9.72 20.70 10.93
C ASN A 120 -9.48 21.71 12.06
N LYS A 121 -8.61 22.73 11.90
CA LYS A 121 -8.51 23.80 12.91
C LYS A 121 -9.70 24.76 12.75
N MET A 122 -10.54 24.84 13.79
CA MET A 122 -11.58 25.87 13.93
C MET A 122 -11.01 27.26 13.58
N PRO A 123 -11.72 28.11 12.79
CA PRO A 123 -11.29 29.48 12.57
C PRO A 123 -11.22 30.22 13.92
N GLY A 124 -10.15 30.98 14.14
CA GLY A 124 -10.04 31.82 15.33
C GLY A 124 -11.18 32.83 15.37
N VAL A 125 -12.06 32.73 16.37
CA VAL A 125 -13.10 33.73 16.61
C VAL A 125 -12.41 35.01 17.08
N SER A 126 -12.35 36.02 16.22
CA SER A 126 -11.92 37.36 16.59
C SER A 126 -13.14 38.16 17.04
N VAL A 127 -13.26 38.42 18.35
CA VAL A 127 -14.24 39.39 18.87
C VAL A 127 -13.61 40.78 18.72
N GLN A 128 -14.09 41.55 17.75
CA GLN A 128 -13.81 42.98 17.71
C GLN A 128 -14.82 43.68 18.62
N SER A 129 -14.37 44.14 19.79
CA SER A 129 -15.13 45.10 20.60
C SER A 129 -15.13 46.44 19.87
N GLN A 130 -16.27 46.80 19.28
CA GLN A 130 -16.50 48.15 18.79
C GLN A 130 -16.65 49.13 19.97
N PRO A 131 -16.18 50.38 19.81
CA PRO A 131 -16.20 51.41 20.85
C PRO A 131 -17.60 51.91 21.17
#